data_AF-A0A0S3SVJ0-F1
#
_entry.id   AF-A0A0S3SVJ0-F1
#
_cell.length_a   1.000
_cell.length_b   1.000
_cell.length_c   1.000
_cell.angle_alpha   90.00
_cell.angle_beta   90.00
_cell.angle_gamma   90.00
#
_symmetry.space_group_name_H-M   'P 1'
#
loop_
_entity.id
_entity.type
_entity.pdbx_description
1 polymer ?
#
loop_
_entity_poly.entity_id
_entity_poly.type
_entity_poly.pdbx_seq_one_letter_code
_entity_poly.pdbx_strand_id
1 'polypeptide(L)'
;MSPFLLFALMLFSQFMAGFNTPLPPPIYGDHVSILSIDGGGIKGIIPATVLVYLDKALKAKDPTTSLADYFDVISGTSTGGLMTLMLTAPSSPGSNQPLFTPSEVVQFYKENGPDIFKLRPLWDPIRCPKYDGVFLRNKARELLKKTRLNQTLTNVVITSFDEQKIYPVIFSSFKLKTQTYLNALLSDIGLATSAAPTFFPSHEFQNDGVKFDLIDGAMAANNPALVAASEVIQHSGDKEILMLSLGTGIPKPKEKLGGIFDLGCQAAWLPFHIDVISEVAFSTDMTHYYLATIFPGLLPDENYLRIEEYNLPPYMNEMDNAKPRNMKNLEKVGKGLLTQKVKRMKVNTFQPFELDQTNAQALDRLAEKLFAERQLRLKRKSMEEGGRPFIETI
;
A
#
# COMPACT_ATOMS: atom_id res chain seq x y z
N MET A 1 -13.69 51.92 11.14
CA MET A 1 -13.34 50.75 10.29
C MET A 1 -14.56 49.84 10.25
N SER A 2 -15.09 49.57 9.06
CA SER A 2 -16.47 49.11 8.84
C SER A 2 -16.69 47.64 9.24
N PRO A 3 -17.84 47.28 9.87
CA PRO A 3 -18.22 45.88 10.14
C PRO A 3 -18.31 45.02 8.87
N PHE A 4 -18.46 45.63 7.69
CA PHE A 4 -18.37 44.95 6.39
C PHE A 4 -16.96 44.39 6.11
N LEU A 5 -15.90 45.04 6.60
CA LEU A 5 -14.53 44.56 6.42
C LEU A 5 -14.25 43.33 7.30
N LEU A 6 -14.84 43.30 8.50
CA LEU A 6 -14.74 42.15 9.41
C LEU A 6 -15.56 40.96 8.90
N PHE A 7 -16.76 41.22 8.34
CA PHE A 7 -17.61 40.20 7.75
C PHE A 7 -17.01 39.64 6.44
N ALA A 8 -16.39 40.50 5.63
CA ALA A 8 -15.62 40.09 4.45
C ALA A 8 -14.38 39.29 4.86
N LEU A 9 -13.65 39.67 5.91
CA LEU A 9 -12.51 38.88 6.43
C LEU A 9 -12.94 37.53 7.01
N MET A 10 -14.12 37.44 7.65
CA MET A 10 -14.67 36.15 8.10
C MET A 10 -15.07 35.25 6.92
N LEU A 11 -15.75 35.80 5.90
CA LEU A 11 -16.06 35.07 4.67
C LEU A 11 -14.80 34.69 3.88
N PHE A 12 -13.78 35.55 3.83
CA PHE A 12 -12.48 35.25 3.24
C PHE A 12 -11.69 34.23 4.06
N SER A 13 -11.84 34.17 5.39
CA SER A 13 -11.24 33.11 6.21
C SER A 13 -11.92 31.75 6.00
N GLN A 14 -13.21 31.75 5.65
CA GLN A 14 -13.95 30.55 5.24
C GLN A 14 -13.68 30.15 3.78
N PHE A 15 -13.34 31.10 2.90
CA PHE A 15 -12.97 30.84 1.50
C PHE A 15 -11.47 30.56 1.27
N MET A 16 -10.60 30.96 2.21
CA MET A 16 -9.18 30.61 2.22
C MET A 16 -8.90 29.27 2.94
N ALA A 17 -9.95 28.54 3.34
CA ALA A 17 -9.88 27.13 3.72
C ALA A 17 -9.69 26.20 2.49
N GLY A 18 -9.06 26.69 1.43
CA GLY A 18 -8.50 25.88 0.34
C GLY A 18 -7.14 25.25 0.70
N PHE A 19 -6.91 25.01 1.99
CA PHE A 19 -5.83 24.15 2.45
C PHE A 19 -6.44 22.76 2.67
N ASN A 20 -5.88 21.78 1.98
CA ASN A 20 -6.26 20.38 2.12
C ASN A 20 -6.24 20.00 3.61
N THR A 21 -7.43 19.84 4.19
CA THR A 21 -7.59 19.66 5.64
C THR A 21 -7.31 18.20 5.97
N PRO A 22 -6.35 17.90 6.86
CA PRO A 22 -6.06 16.52 7.24
C PRO A 22 -7.30 15.81 7.78
N LEU A 23 -7.40 14.51 7.55
CA LEU A 23 -8.47 13.68 8.12
C LEU A 23 -8.48 13.81 9.66
N PRO A 24 -9.59 14.21 10.30
CA PRO A 24 -9.63 14.21 11.75
C PRO A 24 -9.50 12.77 12.31
N PRO A 25 -8.94 12.61 13.53
CA PRO A 25 -8.70 11.30 14.13
C PRO A 25 -9.96 10.41 14.22
N PRO A 26 -9.79 9.07 14.25
CA PRO A 26 -10.91 8.12 14.34
C PRO A 26 -11.86 8.30 15.52
N ILE A 27 -11.45 8.98 16.60
CA ILE A 27 -12.32 9.28 17.74
C ILE A 27 -13.56 10.09 17.34
N TYR A 28 -13.46 10.90 16.29
CA TYR A 28 -14.57 11.68 15.74
C TYR A 28 -15.44 10.87 14.78
N GLY A 29 -15.07 9.62 14.50
CA GLY A 29 -15.62 8.80 13.44
C GLY A 29 -16.25 7.51 13.94
N ASP A 30 -16.79 6.75 13.01
CA ASP A 30 -17.41 5.45 13.29
C ASP A 30 -16.49 4.30 12.82
N HIS A 31 -15.64 4.56 11.82
CA HIS A 31 -14.75 3.56 11.23
C HIS A 31 -13.28 3.92 11.36
N VAL A 32 -12.38 2.95 11.14
CA VAL A 32 -10.97 3.19 10.79
C VAL A 32 -10.72 2.68 9.38
N SER A 33 -10.26 3.54 8.48
CA SER A 33 -10.09 3.22 7.06
C SER A 33 -8.66 2.78 6.72
N ILE A 34 -8.52 1.63 6.06
CA ILE A 34 -7.23 1.02 5.68
C ILE A 34 -7.17 0.82 4.17
N LEU A 35 -6.11 1.33 3.53
CA LEU A 35 -5.70 0.95 2.18
C LEU A 35 -4.46 0.05 2.28
N SER A 36 -4.53 -1.15 1.71
CA SER A 36 -3.42 -2.10 1.65
C SER A 36 -3.04 -2.44 0.22
N ILE A 37 -1.73 -2.40 -0.07
CA ILE A 37 -1.18 -2.57 -1.42
C ILE A 37 -0.09 -3.65 -1.40
N ASP A 38 -0.31 -4.71 -2.15
CA ASP A 38 0.60 -5.85 -2.22
C ASP A 38 1.92 -5.52 -2.93
N GLY A 39 2.94 -6.36 -2.68
CA GLY A 39 4.17 -6.40 -3.46
C GLY A 39 3.99 -7.01 -4.86
N GLY A 40 4.99 -6.84 -5.73
CA GLY A 40 4.94 -7.38 -7.11
C GLY A 40 5.75 -6.63 -8.17
N GLY A 41 6.72 -5.80 -7.79
CA GLY A 41 7.59 -5.07 -8.73
C GLY A 41 6.83 -4.16 -9.70
N ILE A 42 7.12 -4.24 -10.99
CA ILE A 42 6.49 -3.43 -12.04
C ILE A 42 4.97 -3.68 -12.17
N LYS A 43 4.48 -4.81 -11.64
CA LYS A 43 3.03 -5.10 -11.59
C LYS A 43 2.27 -4.15 -10.68
N GLY A 44 2.93 -3.32 -9.88
CA GLY A 44 2.34 -2.18 -9.14
C GLY A 44 1.52 -1.22 -10.01
N ILE A 45 1.71 -1.24 -11.33
CA ILE A 45 0.84 -0.53 -12.29
C ILE A 45 -0.64 -0.97 -12.17
N ILE A 46 -0.91 -2.26 -11.87
CA ILE A 46 -2.28 -2.78 -11.71
C ILE A 46 -3.01 -2.07 -10.55
N PRO A 47 -2.54 -2.15 -9.28
CA PRO A 47 -3.23 -1.48 -8.18
C PRO A 47 -3.20 0.04 -8.31
N ALA A 48 -2.12 0.64 -8.85
CA ALA A 48 -2.09 2.09 -9.12
C ALA A 48 -3.21 2.52 -10.09
N THR A 49 -3.48 1.71 -11.13
CA THR A 49 -4.56 1.98 -12.09
C THR A 49 -5.94 1.87 -11.44
N VAL A 50 -6.13 0.93 -10.52
CA VAL A 50 -7.38 0.82 -9.73
C VAL A 50 -7.54 2.05 -8.82
N LEU A 51 -6.47 2.51 -8.17
CA LEU A 51 -6.47 3.73 -7.35
C LEU A 51 -6.78 4.99 -8.15
N VAL A 52 -6.40 5.08 -9.43
CA VAL A 52 -6.80 6.18 -10.32
C VAL A 52 -8.33 6.28 -10.43
N TYR A 53 -9.04 5.16 -10.44
CA TYR A 53 -10.50 5.17 -10.46
C TYR A 53 -11.06 5.70 -9.13
N LEU A 54 -10.59 5.16 -8.00
CA LEU A 54 -11.04 5.58 -6.67
C LEU A 54 -10.77 7.07 -6.40
N ASP A 55 -9.57 7.55 -6.73
CA ASP A 55 -9.19 8.96 -6.58
C ASP A 55 -10.08 9.89 -7.40
N LYS A 56 -10.46 9.48 -8.63
CA LYS A 56 -11.44 10.23 -9.44
C LYS A 56 -12.83 10.25 -8.82
N ALA A 57 -13.31 9.12 -8.30
CA ALA A 57 -14.61 9.02 -7.65
C ALA A 57 -14.70 9.92 -6.41
N LEU A 58 -13.62 9.97 -5.61
CA LEU A 58 -13.53 10.85 -4.44
C LEU A 58 -13.37 12.33 -4.83
N LYS A 59 -12.54 12.65 -5.82
CA LYS A 59 -12.36 14.04 -6.31
C LYS A 59 -13.60 14.62 -6.99
N ALA A 60 -14.51 13.78 -7.50
CA ALA A 60 -15.81 14.26 -7.96
C ALA A 60 -16.67 14.85 -6.83
N LYS A 61 -16.38 14.48 -5.58
CA LYS A 61 -17.08 14.97 -4.37
C LYS A 61 -16.29 16.05 -3.64
N ASP A 62 -14.97 15.91 -3.58
CA ASP A 62 -14.05 16.81 -2.90
C ASP A 62 -12.75 16.96 -3.72
N PRO A 63 -12.69 17.92 -4.65
CA PRO A 63 -11.67 17.98 -5.71
C PRO A 63 -10.23 18.13 -5.24
N THR A 64 -10.01 18.66 -4.03
CA THR A 64 -8.67 18.99 -3.52
C THR A 64 -8.11 17.97 -2.55
N THR A 65 -8.90 16.96 -2.19
CA THR A 65 -8.58 16.01 -1.14
C THR A 65 -7.86 14.79 -1.69
N SER A 66 -6.78 14.41 -1.03
CA SER A 66 -5.93 13.29 -1.43
C SER A 66 -6.39 11.98 -0.78
N LEU A 67 -5.91 10.83 -1.29
CA LEU A 67 -6.21 9.53 -0.65
C LEU A 67 -5.71 9.45 0.81
N ALA A 68 -4.61 10.11 1.14
CA ALA A 68 -4.10 10.17 2.51
C ALA A 68 -5.06 10.87 3.48
N ASP A 69 -5.97 11.69 2.96
CA ASP A 69 -6.99 12.40 3.75
C ASP A 69 -8.34 11.64 3.83
N TYR A 70 -8.40 10.44 3.25
CA TYR A 70 -9.53 9.51 3.36
C TYR A 70 -9.18 8.22 4.09
N PHE A 71 -7.92 7.79 4.03
CA PHE A 71 -7.44 6.59 4.70
C PHE A 71 -6.66 6.94 5.98
N ASP A 72 -7.10 6.40 7.11
CA ASP A 72 -6.37 6.48 8.39
C ASP A 72 -5.03 5.74 8.35
N VAL A 73 -4.96 4.69 7.53
CA VAL A 73 -3.75 3.89 7.31
C VAL A 73 -3.58 3.56 5.84
N ILE A 74 -2.38 3.81 5.30
CA ILE A 74 -1.96 3.26 4.01
C ILE A 74 -0.79 2.31 4.25
N SER A 75 -0.97 1.04 3.92
CA SER A 75 0.02 -0.02 4.13
C SER A 75 0.51 -0.59 2.81
N GLY A 76 1.78 -0.98 2.77
CA GLY A 76 2.35 -1.54 1.55
C GLY A 76 3.58 -2.41 1.76
N THR A 77 3.77 -3.35 0.84
CA THR A 77 4.94 -4.22 0.77
C THR A 77 5.63 -4.05 -0.57
N SER A 78 6.96 -4.00 -0.60
CA SER A 78 7.71 -3.90 -1.86
C SER A 78 7.27 -2.69 -2.70
N THR A 79 6.92 -2.92 -3.96
CA THR A 79 6.32 -1.89 -4.84
C THR A 79 5.10 -1.20 -4.21
N GLY A 80 4.27 -1.94 -3.44
CA GLY A 80 3.16 -1.37 -2.68
C GLY A 80 3.64 -0.46 -1.56
N GLY A 81 4.76 -0.78 -0.91
CA GLY A 81 5.41 0.08 0.08
C GLY A 81 5.99 1.35 -0.55
N LEU A 82 6.62 1.25 -1.71
CA LEU A 82 7.06 2.42 -2.50
C LEU A 82 5.85 3.31 -2.88
N MET A 83 4.75 2.69 -3.32
CA MET A 83 3.51 3.40 -3.63
C MET A 83 2.91 4.08 -2.40
N THR A 84 2.88 3.41 -1.24
CA THR A 84 2.47 4.01 0.04
C THR A 84 3.29 5.26 0.34
N LEU A 85 4.60 5.23 0.17
CA LEU A 85 5.46 6.40 0.37
C LEU A 85 5.17 7.52 -0.63
N MET A 86 4.93 7.19 -1.91
CA MET A 86 4.56 8.18 -2.93
C MET A 86 3.23 8.87 -2.62
N LEU A 87 2.27 8.13 -2.04
CA LEU A 87 0.93 8.62 -1.71
C LEU A 87 0.83 9.30 -0.33
N THR A 88 1.87 9.20 0.51
CA THR A 88 1.82 9.73 1.89
C THR A 88 3.00 10.62 2.28
N ALA A 89 4.11 10.63 1.54
CA ALA A 89 5.16 11.60 1.76
C ALA A 89 4.67 13.00 1.31
N PRO A 90 4.87 14.05 2.13
CA PRO A 90 4.49 15.40 1.74
C PRO A 90 5.37 15.88 0.56
N SER A 91 4.76 16.56 -0.40
CA SER A 91 5.45 17.06 -1.61
C SER A 91 6.56 18.06 -1.32
N SER A 92 6.43 18.78 -0.19
CA SER A 92 7.45 19.66 0.37
C SER A 92 7.30 19.72 1.90
N PRO A 93 8.33 20.14 2.67
CA PRO A 93 8.22 20.23 4.12
C PRO A 93 7.03 21.11 4.55
N GLY A 94 6.10 20.52 5.32
CA GLY A 94 4.88 21.19 5.79
C GLY A 94 3.71 21.23 4.80
N SER A 95 3.85 20.63 3.62
CA SER A 95 2.76 20.46 2.66
C SER A 95 1.78 19.38 3.12
N ASN A 96 0.47 19.62 2.94
CA ASN A 96 -0.59 18.61 3.11
C ASN A 96 -0.95 17.91 1.79
N GLN A 97 -0.11 18.06 0.76
CA GLN A 97 -0.28 17.37 -0.52
C GLN A 97 0.74 16.25 -0.65
N PRO A 98 0.32 15.04 -1.07
CA PRO A 98 1.25 13.94 -1.25
C PRO A 98 2.20 14.22 -2.41
N LEU A 99 3.30 13.48 -2.44
CA LEU A 99 4.32 13.58 -3.48
C LEU A 99 3.75 13.23 -4.88
N PHE A 100 2.83 12.26 -4.93
CA PHE A 100 2.17 11.84 -6.15
C PHE A 100 0.68 11.59 -5.95
N THR A 101 -0.10 11.86 -6.98
CA THR A 101 -1.44 11.31 -7.21
C THR A 101 -1.34 9.87 -7.76
N PRO A 102 -2.40 9.05 -7.65
CA PRO A 102 -2.38 7.70 -8.25
C PRO A 102 -2.08 7.68 -9.74
N SER A 103 -2.51 8.69 -10.50
CA SER A 103 -2.19 8.79 -11.93
C SER A 103 -0.71 9.04 -12.18
N GLU A 104 -0.07 9.85 -11.35
CA GLU A 104 1.35 10.10 -11.46
C GLU A 104 2.17 8.90 -10.99
N VAL A 105 1.67 8.07 -10.06
CA VAL A 105 2.28 6.77 -9.73
C VAL A 105 2.31 5.84 -10.94
N VAL A 106 1.21 5.72 -11.70
CA VAL A 106 1.19 4.93 -12.94
C VAL A 106 2.25 5.45 -13.93
N GLN A 107 2.36 6.76 -14.06
CA GLN A 107 3.32 7.39 -14.96
C GLN A 107 4.76 7.19 -14.46
N PHE A 108 5.00 7.28 -13.16
CA PHE A 108 6.29 7.03 -12.53
C PHE A 108 6.82 5.64 -12.92
N TYR A 109 6.01 4.58 -12.82
CA TYR A 109 6.44 3.24 -13.22
C TYR A 109 6.76 3.14 -14.71
N LYS A 110 5.96 3.79 -15.57
CA LYS A 110 6.19 3.77 -17.03
C LYS A 110 7.50 4.47 -17.42
N GLU A 111 7.82 5.56 -16.75
CA GLU A 111 9.01 6.36 -17.02
C GLU A 111 10.26 5.76 -16.39
N ASN A 112 10.18 5.33 -15.14
CA ASN A 112 11.33 4.94 -14.34
C ASN A 112 11.54 3.42 -14.28
N GLY A 113 10.51 2.62 -14.56
CA GLY A 113 10.58 1.16 -14.55
C GLY A 113 11.73 0.59 -15.40
N PRO A 114 11.93 1.02 -16.66
CA PRO A 114 13.02 0.55 -17.50
C PRO A 114 14.41 0.76 -16.89
N ASP A 115 14.62 1.85 -16.16
CA ASP A 115 15.90 2.17 -15.51
C ASP A 115 16.04 1.51 -14.13
N ILE A 116 14.94 1.30 -13.41
CA ILE A 116 14.92 0.52 -12.16
C ILE A 116 15.32 -0.93 -12.43
N PHE A 117 14.77 -1.52 -13.50
CA PHE A 117 15.02 -2.91 -13.92
C PHE A 117 16.03 -3.00 -15.06
N LYS A 118 17.01 -2.10 -15.08
CA LYS A 118 18.10 -2.11 -16.05
C LYS A 118 19.16 -3.13 -15.64
N LEU A 119 19.37 -4.13 -16.50
CA LEU A 119 20.37 -5.17 -16.26
C LEU A 119 21.77 -4.57 -16.07
N ARG A 120 22.53 -5.19 -15.16
CA ARG A 120 23.95 -4.91 -14.99
C ARG A 120 24.70 -5.10 -16.32
N PRO A 121 25.73 -4.29 -16.61
CA PRO A 121 26.56 -4.50 -17.79
C PRO A 121 27.20 -5.90 -17.79
N LEU A 122 27.41 -6.48 -18.97
CA LEU A 122 28.02 -7.81 -19.15
C LEU A 122 29.43 -7.94 -18.56
N TRP A 123 30.11 -6.81 -18.32
CA TRP A 123 31.45 -6.76 -17.72
C TRP A 123 31.44 -6.70 -16.19
N ASP A 124 30.28 -6.55 -15.53
CA ASP A 124 30.18 -6.57 -14.07
C ASP A 124 30.52 -7.98 -13.55
N PRO A 125 31.61 -8.14 -12.76
CA PRO A 125 31.96 -9.45 -12.20
C PRO A 125 30.94 -9.94 -11.16
N ILE A 126 30.12 -9.04 -10.60
CA ILE A 126 29.06 -9.34 -9.64
C ILE A 126 27.79 -9.70 -10.41
N ARG A 127 27.56 -11.01 -10.59
CA ARG A 127 26.41 -11.53 -11.35
C ARG A 127 25.09 -11.56 -10.57
N CYS A 128 25.13 -11.38 -9.25
CA CYS A 128 23.98 -11.40 -8.36
C CYS A 128 24.14 -10.26 -7.34
N PRO A 129 23.09 -9.45 -7.09
CA PRO A 129 21.72 -9.53 -7.60
C PRO A 129 21.57 -9.07 -9.07
N LYS A 130 20.45 -9.41 -9.72
CA LYS A 130 20.15 -9.13 -11.14
C LYS A 130 20.28 -7.64 -11.50
N TYR A 131 19.95 -6.77 -10.54
CA TYR A 131 20.02 -5.31 -10.65
C TYR A 131 20.99 -4.74 -9.60
N ASP A 132 21.62 -3.60 -9.89
CA ASP A 132 22.56 -2.94 -8.96
C ASP A 132 21.85 -2.08 -7.90
N GLY A 133 20.56 -1.78 -8.12
CA GLY A 133 19.74 -0.92 -7.25
C GLY A 133 20.18 0.55 -7.22
N VAL A 134 21.18 0.96 -8.01
CA VAL A 134 21.76 2.31 -7.98
C VAL A 134 20.72 3.34 -8.42
N PHE A 135 20.02 3.07 -9.52
CA PHE A 135 18.97 3.96 -10.02
C PHE A 135 17.83 4.11 -9.02
N LEU A 136 17.30 3.00 -8.49
CA LEU A 136 16.23 3.00 -7.50
C LEU A 136 16.62 3.78 -6.25
N ARG A 137 17.83 3.55 -5.72
CA ARG A 137 18.38 4.28 -4.56
C ARG A 137 18.50 5.77 -4.81
N ASN A 138 19.03 6.17 -5.96
CA ASN A 138 19.19 7.59 -6.29
C ASN A 138 17.83 8.26 -6.45
N LYS A 139 16.88 7.61 -7.15
CA LYS A 139 15.53 8.12 -7.35
C LYS A 139 14.76 8.22 -6.02
N ALA A 140 14.87 7.23 -5.14
CA ALA A 140 14.25 7.27 -3.81
C ALA A 140 14.80 8.43 -2.97
N ARG A 141 16.13 8.63 -2.95
CA ARG A 141 16.77 9.74 -2.22
C ARG A 141 16.43 11.12 -2.80
N GLU A 142 16.33 11.23 -4.13
CA GLU A 142 15.93 12.45 -4.84
C GLU A 142 14.50 12.86 -4.45
N LEU A 143 13.57 11.91 -4.50
CA LEU A 143 12.14 12.13 -4.27
C LEU A 143 11.81 12.33 -2.78
N LEU A 144 12.28 11.43 -1.92
CA LEU A 144 11.92 11.41 -0.50
C LEU A 144 12.85 12.26 0.37
N LYS A 145 13.99 12.71 -0.17
CA LYS A 145 14.94 13.61 0.49
C LYS A 145 15.28 13.12 1.91
N LYS A 146 15.17 14.02 2.89
CA LYS A 146 15.38 13.75 4.33
C LYS A 146 14.08 13.47 5.09
N THR A 147 12.98 13.19 4.39
CA THR A 147 11.68 12.95 5.01
C THR A 147 11.74 11.66 5.83
N ARG A 148 11.17 11.70 7.04
CA ARG A 148 11.13 10.58 7.99
C ARG A 148 9.71 10.04 8.17
N LEU A 149 9.62 8.85 8.78
CA LEU A 149 8.37 8.14 9.01
C LEU A 149 7.30 8.97 9.72
N ASN A 150 7.67 9.77 10.73
CA ASN A 150 6.72 10.63 11.45
C ASN A 150 6.20 11.83 10.64
N GLN A 151 6.69 12.05 9.43
CA GLN A 151 6.31 13.16 8.56
C GLN A 151 5.33 12.73 7.46
N THR A 152 4.87 11.47 7.45
CA THR A 152 3.83 11.02 6.50
C THR A 152 2.49 11.70 6.79
N LEU A 153 1.71 11.94 5.75
CA LEU A 153 0.42 12.65 5.81
C LEU A 153 -0.69 11.86 6.52
N THR A 154 -0.54 10.55 6.58
CA THR A 154 -1.39 9.63 7.34
C THR A 154 -0.53 8.54 7.96
N ASN A 155 -1.11 7.64 8.76
CA ASN A 155 -0.36 6.53 9.30
C ASN A 155 0.04 5.57 8.17
N VAL A 156 1.26 5.06 8.23
CA VAL A 156 1.71 4.04 7.29
C VAL A 156 2.15 2.78 8.01
N VAL A 157 1.99 1.65 7.32
CA VAL A 157 2.50 0.34 7.77
C VAL A 157 3.25 -0.30 6.60
N ILE A 158 4.57 -0.36 6.69
CA ILE A 158 5.43 -0.89 5.64
C ILE A 158 6.25 -2.06 6.18
N THR A 159 6.18 -3.19 5.48
CA THR A 159 6.85 -4.43 5.89
C THR A 159 8.27 -4.51 5.30
N SER A 160 9.23 -5.03 6.07
CA SER A 160 10.52 -5.51 5.61
C SER A 160 10.94 -6.73 6.45
N PHE A 161 12.08 -7.35 6.12
CA PHE A 161 12.62 -8.48 6.89
C PHE A 161 14.10 -8.24 7.20
N ASP A 162 14.51 -8.38 8.46
CA ASP A 162 15.91 -8.26 8.87
C ASP A 162 16.62 -9.60 8.66
N GLU A 163 17.55 -9.67 7.71
CA GLU A 163 18.18 -10.94 7.31
C GLU A 163 19.27 -11.39 8.28
N GLN A 164 19.87 -10.47 9.05
CA GLN A 164 20.84 -10.82 10.09
C GLN A 164 20.16 -11.36 11.35
N LYS A 165 19.04 -10.75 11.73
CA LYS A 165 18.32 -11.13 12.96
C LYS A 165 17.18 -12.12 12.71
N ILE A 166 16.84 -12.37 11.45
CA ILE A 166 15.84 -13.33 10.98
C ILE A 166 14.46 -13.05 11.61
N TYR A 167 14.00 -11.80 11.50
CA TYR A 167 12.64 -11.44 11.92
C TYR A 167 12.04 -10.29 11.08
N PRO A 168 10.70 -10.17 11.00
CA PRO A 168 10.04 -9.05 10.32
C PRO A 168 10.29 -7.71 11.00
N VAL A 169 10.65 -6.70 10.22
CA VAL A 169 10.69 -5.31 10.69
C VAL A 169 9.49 -4.58 10.07
N ILE A 170 8.62 -4.05 10.92
CA ILE A 170 7.41 -3.34 10.49
C ILE A 170 7.57 -1.86 10.82
N PHE A 171 7.78 -1.04 9.79
CA PHE A 171 7.79 0.41 9.91
C PHE A 171 6.36 0.91 10.00
N SER A 172 5.92 1.21 11.23
CA SER A 172 4.56 1.63 11.54
C SER A 172 4.58 2.98 12.26
N SER A 173 3.75 3.93 11.79
CA SER A 173 3.59 5.23 12.45
C SER A 173 3.10 5.08 13.90
N PHE A 174 2.31 4.04 14.19
CA PHE A 174 1.79 3.77 15.53
C PHE A 174 2.88 3.42 16.55
N LYS A 175 3.93 2.72 16.10
CA LYS A 175 5.05 2.28 16.95
C LYS A 175 5.96 3.42 17.37
N LEU A 176 5.94 4.56 16.69
CA LEU A 176 6.85 5.68 16.98
C LEU A 176 6.65 6.30 18.37
N LYS A 177 5.51 6.05 19.02
CA LYS A 177 5.27 6.44 20.41
C LYS A 177 6.20 5.75 21.40
N THR A 178 6.60 4.51 21.13
CA THR A 178 7.41 3.68 22.04
C THR A 178 8.74 3.22 21.44
N GLN A 179 8.85 3.21 20.11
CA GLN A 179 9.99 2.69 19.34
C GLN A 179 10.50 3.77 18.38
N THR A 180 11.08 4.85 18.93
CA THR A 180 11.56 6.00 18.15
C THR A 180 12.62 5.65 17.12
N TYR A 181 13.41 4.59 17.37
CA TYR A 181 14.43 4.09 16.44
C TYR A 181 13.86 3.60 15.09
N LEU A 182 12.54 3.39 14.99
CA LEU A 182 11.85 3.10 13.73
C LEU A 182 11.56 4.37 12.90
N ASN A 183 11.81 5.58 13.41
CA ASN A 183 11.60 6.83 12.69
C ASN A 183 12.69 7.10 11.63
N ALA A 184 12.96 6.11 10.78
CA ALA A 184 13.97 6.15 9.74
C ALA A 184 13.59 7.07 8.57
N LEU A 185 14.55 7.32 7.67
CA LEU A 185 14.27 8.03 6.42
C LEU A 185 13.32 7.20 5.55
N LEU A 186 12.36 7.85 4.93
CA LEU A 186 11.43 7.18 4.01
C LEU A 186 12.18 6.53 2.84
N SER A 187 13.29 7.13 2.40
CA SER A 187 14.14 6.53 1.36
C SER A 187 14.76 5.21 1.81
N ASP A 188 15.19 5.08 3.07
CA ASP A 188 15.72 3.81 3.61
C ASP A 188 14.61 2.77 3.75
N ILE A 189 13.43 3.17 4.25
CA ILE A 189 12.26 2.30 4.37
C ILE A 189 11.82 1.78 2.99
N GLY A 190 11.78 2.67 1.99
CA GLY A 190 11.41 2.34 0.61
C GLY A 190 12.40 1.38 -0.05
N LEU A 191 13.70 1.57 0.17
CA LEU A 191 14.73 0.66 -0.34
C LEU A 191 14.69 -0.69 0.36
N ALA A 192 14.53 -0.71 1.68
CA ALA A 192 14.40 -1.94 2.45
C ALA A 192 13.20 -2.78 2.01
N THR A 193 11.99 -2.18 1.94
CA THR A 193 10.78 -2.94 1.60
C THR A 193 10.81 -3.53 0.19
N SER A 194 11.60 -2.95 -0.73
CA SER A 194 11.67 -3.35 -2.16
C SER A 194 12.94 -4.12 -2.54
N ALA A 195 13.81 -4.42 -1.58
CA ALA A 195 15.06 -5.15 -1.78
C ALA A 195 14.84 -6.67 -1.96
N ALA A 196 14.16 -7.06 -3.05
CA ALA A 196 13.79 -8.46 -3.29
C ALA A 196 15.05 -9.33 -3.48
N PRO A 197 15.20 -10.43 -2.72
CA PRO A 197 16.35 -11.33 -2.86
C PRO A 197 16.52 -11.79 -4.32
N THR A 198 17.77 -11.87 -4.78
CA THR A 198 18.18 -12.14 -6.18
C THR A 198 17.90 -11.01 -7.18
N PHE A 199 16.99 -10.06 -6.90
CA PHE A 199 16.68 -8.92 -7.77
C PHE A 199 17.50 -7.68 -7.41
N PHE A 200 17.51 -7.30 -6.13
CA PHE A 200 18.20 -6.12 -5.61
C PHE A 200 19.10 -6.46 -4.43
N PRO A 201 20.13 -5.65 -4.14
CA PRO A 201 20.95 -5.84 -2.94
C PRO A 201 20.12 -5.56 -1.69
N SER A 202 20.45 -6.21 -0.57
CA SER A 202 19.92 -5.83 0.73
C SER A 202 20.28 -4.38 1.07
N HIS A 203 19.48 -3.77 1.93
CA HIS A 203 19.62 -2.36 2.29
C HIS A 203 20.07 -2.23 3.74
N GLU A 204 21.35 -1.90 3.92
CA GLU A 204 21.93 -1.59 5.21
C GLU A 204 21.85 -0.09 5.52
N PHE A 205 21.37 0.24 6.72
CA PHE A 205 21.45 1.60 7.26
C PHE A 205 21.43 1.59 8.79
N GLN A 206 21.66 2.77 9.39
CA GLN A 206 21.56 2.98 10.82
C GLN A 206 20.57 4.11 11.11
N ASN A 207 19.73 3.93 12.12
CA ASN A 207 18.86 4.98 12.64
C ASN A 207 18.83 4.93 14.17
N ASP A 208 19.06 6.08 14.82
CA ASP A 208 19.11 6.23 16.29
C ASP A 208 19.94 5.14 17.00
N GLY A 209 21.14 4.86 16.45
CA GLY A 209 22.06 3.87 17.00
C GLY A 209 21.74 2.40 16.64
N VAL A 210 20.56 2.11 16.08
CA VAL A 210 20.14 0.76 15.68
C VAL A 210 20.56 0.49 14.24
N LYS A 211 21.28 -0.61 14.00
CA LYS A 211 21.62 -1.10 12.67
C LYS A 211 20.48 -1.96 12.11
N PHE A 212 20.17 -1.72 10.85
CA PHE A 212 19.19 -2.43 10.05
C PHE A 212 19.90 -3.05 8.85
N ASP A 213 19.63 -4.34 8.60
CA ASP A 213 20.09 -5.04 7.40
C ASP A 213 18.87 -5.76 6.79
N LEU A 214 18.23 -5.07 5.84
CA LEU A 214 16.86 -5.37 5.46
C LEU A 214 16.73 -5.82 4.01
N ILE A 215 15.86 -6.79 3.81
CA ILE A 215 15.38 -7.26 2.50
C ILE A 215 13.86 -7.05 2.38
N ASP A 216 13.34 -7.35 1.19
CA ASP A 216 11.94 -7.13 0.82
C ASP A 216 10.95 -7.70 1.84
N GLY A 217 9.91 -6.91 2.12
CA GLY A 217 8.86 -7.26 3.07
C GLY A 217 7.99 -8.43 2.67
N ALA A 218 8.03 -8.86 1.42
CA ALA A 218 7.34 -10.07 0.99
C ALA A 218 7.85 -11.32 1.72
N MET A 219 9.11 -11.32 2.18
CA MET A 219 9.63 -12.38 3.05
C MET A 219 8.91 -12.48 4.40
N ALA A 220 8.21 -11.42 4.82
CA ALA A 220 7.36 -11.39 6.00
C ALA A 220 5.87 -11.49 5.64
N ALA A 221 5.37 -10.61 4.77
CA ALA A 221 3.98 -10.58 4.33
C ALA A 221 3.86 -9.81 3.01
N ASN A 222 3.72 -10.52 1.89
CA ASN A 222 3.55 -9.88 0.57
C ASN A 222 2.22 -9.10 0.44
N ASN A 223 1.17 -9.57 1.12
CA ASN A 223 -0.08 -8.84 1.32
C ASN A 223 -0.11 -8.30 2.77
N PRO A 224 0.11 -6.99 2.99
CA PRO A 224 0.21 -6.41 4.32
C PRO A 224 -1.14 -6.10 4.96
N ALA A 225 -2.28 -6.47 4.35
CA ALA A 225 -3.61 -6.12 4.84
C ALA A 225 -3.86 -6.59 6.29
N LEU A 226 -3.47 -7.82 6.63
CA LEU A 226 -3.61 -8.31 8.00
C LEU A 226 -2.61 -7.65 8.96
N VAL A 227 -1.40 -7.31 8.50
CA VAL A 227 -0.42 -6.57 9.30
C VAL A 227 -0.99 -5.19 9.67
N ALA A 228 -1.59 -4.49 8.70
CA ALA A 228 -2.22 -3.19 8.91
C ALA A 228 -3.42 -3.28 9.88
N ALA A 229 -4.31 -4.27 9.70
CA ALA A 229 -5.40 -4.50 10.64
C ALA A 229 -4.90 -4.78 12.05
N SER A 230 -3.85 -5.61 12.19
CA SER A 230 -3.24 -5.91 13.49
C SER A 230 -2.66 -4.66 14.18
N GLU A 231 -1.98 -3.78 13.43
CA GLU A 231 -1.48 -2.50 13.98
C GLU A 231 -2.64 -1.59 14.40
N VAL A 232 -3.71 -1.51 13.61
CA VAL A 232 -4.91 -0.72 13.96
C VAL A 232 -5.56 -1.25 15.24
N ILE A 233 -5.79 -2.56 15.35
CA ILE A 233 -6.42 -3.20 16.52
C ILE A 233 -5.58 -2.96 17.78
N GLN A 234 -4.25 -3.07 17.68
CA GLN A 234 -3.35 -2.85 18.82
C GLN A 234 -3.33 -1.40 19.32
N HIS A 235 -3.72 -0.42 18.49
CA HIS A 235 -3.50 1.00 18.78
C HIS A 235 -4.75 1.89 18.73
N SER A 236 -5.87 1.42 18.17
CA SER A 236 -7.06 2.26 17.89
C SER A 236 -8.35 1.79 18.56
N GLY A 237 -8.31 0.73 19.38
CA GLY A 237 -9.47 0.19 20.09
C GLY A 237 -10.49 -0.51 19.19
N ASP A 238 -11.74 -0.60 19.65
CA ASP A 238 -12.80 -1.44 19.06
C ASP A 238 -13.57 -0.77 17.89
N LYS A 239 -12.93 0.12 17.12
CA LYS A 239 -13.59 0.75 15.96
C LYS A 239 -13.69 -0.22 14.78
N GLU A 240 -14.79 -0.13 14.03
CA GLU A 240 -14.98 -0.97 12.85
C GLU A 240 -13.96 -0.64 11.75
N ILE A 241 -13.31 -1.65 11.18
CA ILE A 241 -12.33 -1.46 10.12
C ILE A 241 -13.03 -1.46 8.76
N LEU A 242 -12.77 -0.43 7.96
CA LEU A 242 -13.12 -0.34 6.54
C LEU A 242 -11.86 -0.50 5.69
N MET A 243 -11.73 -1.61 4.96
CA MET A 243 -10.49 -2.00 4.29
C MET A 243 -10.64 -2.20 2.78
N LEU A 244 -9.75 -1.54 2.03
CA LEU A 244 -9.44 -1.85 0.64
C LEU A 244 -8.08 -2.53 0.56
N SER A 245 -8.01 -3.74 -0.01
CA SER A 245 -6.77 -4.46 -0.28
C SER A 245 -6.61 -4.68 -1.79
N LEU A 246 -5.46 -4.30 -2.34
CA LEU A 246 -5.19 -4.32 -3.78
C LEU A 246 -4.01 -5.24 -4.10
N GLY A 247 -4.27 -6.25 -4.93
CA GLY A 247 -3.27 -7.18 -5.43
C GLY A 247 -2.53 -6.68 -6.67
N THR A 248 -1.42 -7.33 -7.00
CA THR A 248 -0.62 -7.07 -8.20
C THR A 248 -0.79 -8.13 -9.30
N GLY A 249 -1.83 -8.95 -9.20
CA GLY A 249 -2.11 -10.04 -10.12
C GLY A 249 -1.31 -11.30 -9.83
N ILE A 250 -2.01 -12.41 -9.74
CA ILE A 250 -1.44 -13.75 -9.62
C ILE A 250 -1.64 -14.52 -10.93
N PRO A 251 -0.64 -15.32 -11.35
CA PRO A 251 -0.77 -16.14 -12.53
C PRO A 251 -1.81 -17.24 -12.28
N LYS A 252 -2.43 -17.76 -13.35
CA LYS A 252 -3.13 -19.04 -13.23
C LYS A 252 -2.14 -20.08 -12.71
N PRO A 253 -2.52 -20.93 -11.74
CA PRO A 253 -1.71 -22.06 -11.34
C PRO A 253 -1.31 -22.84 -12.60
N LYS A 254 -0.02 -22.99 -12.87
CA LYS A 254 0.43 -24.00 -13.84
C LYS A 254 -0.03 -25.36 -13.32
N GLU A 255 -0.28 -26.32 -14.22
CA GLU A 255 -0.51 -27.71 -13.80
C GLU A 255 0.57 -28.11 -12.79
N LYS A 256 0.10 -28.68 -11.67
CA LYS A 256 0.87 -28.82 -10.42
C LYS A 256 2.26 -29.41 -10.69
N LEU A 257 3.21 -28.93 -9.90
CA LEU A 257 4.54 -29.50 -9.62
C LEU A 257 4.42 -30.94 -9.05
N GLY A 258 3.77 -31.84 -9.78
CA GLY A 258 3.45 -33.20 -9.33
C GLY A 258 4.72 -34.00 -9.06
N GLY A 259 4.86 -34.49 -7.83
CA GLY A 259 5.95 -35.40 -7.44
C GLY A 259 7.33 -34.77 -7.28
N ILE A 260 7.49 -33.44 -7.35
CA ILE A 260 8.81 -32.80 -7.24
C ILE A 260 9.38 -32.92 -5.83
N PHE A 261 8.52 -32.93 -4.81
CA PHE A 261 8.90 -33.20 -3.43
C PHE A 261 9.14 -34.70 -3.14
N ASP A 262 8.65 -35.58 -4.03
CA ASP A 262 8.78 -37.04 -3.91
C ASP A 262 10.00 -37.57 -4.70
N LEU A 263 10.57 -36.75 -5.59
CA LEU A 263 11.75 -37.06 -6.41
C LEU A 263 13.04 -36.79 -5.63
N GLY A 264 13.40 -37.72 -4.75
CA GLY A 264 14.78 -37.95 -4.35
C GLY A 264 15.34 -37.03 -3.26
N CYS A 265 15.63 -37.66 -2.12
CA CYS A 265 16.49 -37.14 -1.07
C CYS A 265 17.76 -36.46 -1.62
N GLN A 266 18.16 -35.33 -0.99
CA GLN A 266 19.45 -34.60 -1.06
C GLN A 266 19.40 -33.25 -1.79
N ALA A 267 19.72 -32.18 -1.04
CA ALA A 267 20.37 -30.88 -1.32
C ALA A 267 20.45 -30.24 -2.74
N ALA A 268 20.25 -30.98 -3.82
CA ALA A 268 20.26 -30.51 -5.20
C ALA A 268 18.93 -29.93 -5.68
N TRP A 269 17.86 -29.91 -4.87
CA TRP A 269 16.54 -29.37 -5.27
C TRP A 269 16.45 -27.83 -5.14
N LEU A 270 16.93 -27.29 -4.01
CA LEU A 270 16.80 -25.87 -3.67
C LEU A 270 17.36 -24.91 -4.75
N PRO A 271 18.53 -25.17 -5.36
CA PRO A 271 19.10 -24.28 -6.37
C PRO A 271 18.34 -24.25 -7.70
N PHE A 272 17.58 -25.31 -8.03
CA PHE A 272 16.88 -25.45 -9.33
C PHE A 272 15.39 -25.10 -9.25
N HIS A 273 14.87 -24.82 -8.05
CA HIS A 273 13.44 -24.54 -7.81
C HIS A 273 13.21 -23.27 -6.98
N ILE A 274 14.10 -22.27 -7.08
CA ILE A 274 13.93 -20.93 -6.48
C ILE A 274 12.56 -20.34 -6.79
N ASP A 275 12.01 -20.63 -7.97
CA ASP A 275 10.68 -20.19 -8.39
C ASP A 275 9.56 -20.66 -7.43
N VAL A 276 9.70 -21.85 -6.81
CA VAL A 276 8.72 -22.39 -5.86
C VAL A 276 8.82 -21.68 -4.51
N ILE A 277 10.04 -21.41 -4.04
CA ILE A 277 10.27 -20.66 -2.79
C ILE A 277 9.78 -19.22 -2.96
N SER A 278 10.05 -18.62 -4.11
CA SER A 278 9.50 -17.33 -4.54
C SER A 278 7.97 -17.38 -4.51
N GLU A 279 7.34 -18.34 -5.18
CA GLU A 279 5.88 -18.47 -5.21
C GLU A 279 5.25 -18.62 -3.80
N VAL A 280 5.88 -19.38 -2.90
CA VAL A 280 5.42 -19.53 -1.51
C VAL A 280 5.65 -18.25 -0.70
N ALA A 281 6.82 -17.62 -0.82
CA ALA A 281 7.13 -16.38 -0.10
C ALA A 281 6.26 -15.20 -0.55
N PHE A 282 5.91 -15.13 -1.84
CA PHE A 282 5.05 -14.10 -2.40
C PHE A 282 3.55 -14.48 -2.34
N SER A 283 3.18 -15.63 -1.78
CA SER A 283 1.78 -16.05 -1.66
C SER A 283 0.98 -15.10 -0.77
N THR A 284 -0.30 -14.95 -1.11
CA THR A 284 -1.26 -14.11 -0.36
C THR A 284 -2.39 -14.93 0.26
N ASP A 285 -2.35 -16.25 0.09
CA ASP A 285 -3.45 -17.17 0.43
C ASP A 285 -3.79 -17.16 1.92
N MET A 286 -2.76 -17.16 2.78
CA MET A 286 -2.96 -17.12 4.22
C MET A 286 -3.57 -15.79 4.68
N THR A 287 -3.16 -14.67 4.08
CA THR A 287 -3.78 -13.37 4.36
C THR A 287 -5.25 -13.36 3.94
N HIS A 288 -5.58 -13.95 2.78
CA HIS A 288 -6.99 -14.10 2.36
C HIS A 288 -7.77 -15.00 3.33
N TYR A 289 -7.19 -16.12 3.78
CA TYR A 289 -7.82 -17.03 4.74
C TYR A 289 -8.19 -16.32 6.05
N TYR A 290 -7.24 -15.58 6.64
CA TYR A 290 -7.47 -14.87 7.89
C TYR A 290 -8.51 -13.76 7.74
N LEU A 291 -8.40 -12.91 6.71
CA LEU A 291 -9.33 -11.78 6.52
C LEU A 291 -10.73 -12.27 6.13
N ALA A 292 -10.84 -13.32 5.33
CA ALA A 292 -12.13 -13.94 4.99
C ALA A 292 -12.80 -14.65 6.19
N THR A 293 -12.11 -14.80 7.32
CA THR A 293 -12.69 -15.32 8.58
C THR A 293 -12.95 -14.19 9.58
N ILE A 294 -12.01 -13.24 9.72
CA ILE A 294 -12.11 -12.11 10.65
C ILE A 294 -13.25 -11.18 10.27
N PHE A 295 -13.41 -10.84 8.98
CA PHE A 295 -14.49 -9.95 8.59
C PHE A 295 -15.86 -10.58 8.85
N PRO A 296 -16.28 -11.73 8.28
CA PRO A 296 -17.62 -12.27 8.58
C PRO A 296 -17.83 -12.68 10.05
N GLY A 297 -16.75 -12.97 10.79
CA GLY A 297 -16.82 -13.45 12.17
C GLY A 297 -16.79 -12.36 13.24
N LEU A 298 -16.15 -11.21 12.97
CA LEU A 298 -15.89 -10.15 13.95
C LEU A 298 -16.17 -8.73 13.44
N LEU A 299 -16.25 -8.52 12.13
CA LEU A 299 -16.51 -7.21 11.51
C LEU A 299 -17.65 -7.31 10.48
N PRO A 300 -18.05 -6.22 9.81
CA PRO A 300 -18.98 -6.35 8.69
C PRO A 300 -18.28 -6.89 7.44
N ASP A 301 -18.85 -7.94 6.85
CA ASP A 301 -18.34 -8.56 5.63
C ASP A 301 -18.13 -7.57 4.46
N GLU A 302 -19.04 -6.61 4.35
CA GLU A 302 -19.04 -5.57 3.33
C GLU A 302 -17.97 -4.49 3.54
N ASN A 303 -17.29 -4.50 4.69
CA ASN A 303 -16.22 -3.56 4.99
C ASN A 303 -14.85 -4.06 4.51
N TYR A 304 -14.75 -5.25 3.92
CA TYR A 304 -13.53 -5.73 3.26
C TYR A 304 -13.72 -5.89 1.75
N LEU A 305 -12.96 -5.11 0.99
CA LEU A 305 -12.89 -5.21 -0.47
C LEU A 305 -11.48 -5.62 -0.91
N ARG A 306 -11.35 -6.82 -1.47
CA ARG A 306 -10.14 -7.28 -2.17
C ARG A 306 -10.34 -7.16 -3.67
N ILE A 307 -9.42 -6.47 -4.35
CA ILE A 307 -9.36 -6.42 -5.81
C ILE A 307 -8.05 -7.08 -6.25
N GLU A 308 -8.18 -8.18 -7.01
CA GLU A 308 -7.07 -9.02 -7.46
C GLU A 308 -7.34 -9.59 -8.86
N GLU A 309 -6.29 -9.68 -9.69
CA GLU A 309 -6.35 -10.42 -10.95
C GLU A 309 -5.90 -11.87 -10.71
N TYR A 310 -6.85 -12.80 -10.70
CA TYR A 310 -6.61 -14.23 -10.43
C TYR A 310 -6.11 -15.02 -11.64
N ASN A 311 -6.12 -14.42 -12.83
CA ASN A 311 -5.82 -15.09 -14.10
C ASN A 311 -4.81 -14.30 -14.93
N LEU A 312 -3.77 -13.76 -14.27
CA LEU A 312 -2.76 -12.98 -14.97
C LEU A 312 -2.04 -13.85 -16.02
N PRO A 313 -1.96 -13.43 -17.29
CA PRO A 313 -1.27 -14.22 -18.30
C PRO A 313 0.21 -14.42 -17.94
N PRO A 314 0.79 -15.63 -18.10
CA PRO A 314 2.14 -15.94 -17.64
C PRO A 314 3.23 -14.98 -18.14
N TYR A 315 3.10 -14.47 -19.38
CA TYR A 315 4.06 -13.52 -19.96
C TYR A 315 4.05 -12.13 -19.29
N MET A 316 3.05 -11.83 -18.45
CA MET A 316 2.97 -10.61 -17.64
C MET A 316 3.35 -10.85 -16.18
N ASN A 317 3.62 -12.08 -15.77
CA ASN A 317 3.85 -12.41 -14.35
C ASN A 317 5.21 -11.95 -13.83
N GLU A 318 6.20 -11.79 -14.72
CA GLU A 318 7.54 -11.31 -14.38
C GLU A 318 7.48 -9.93 -13.69
N MET A 319 7.91 -9.87 -12.43
CA MET A 319 7.86 -8.68 -11.58
C MET A 319 8.80 -7.56 -12.04
N ASP A 320 9.73 -7.84 -12.94
CA ASP A 320 10.76 -6.94 -13.44
C ASP A 320 10.68 -6.68 -14.95
N ASN A 321 9.63 -7.18 -15.63
CA ASN A 321 9.43 -6.95 -17.06
C ASN A 321 8.90 -5.54 -17.33
N ALA A 322 9.79 -4.55 -17.26
CA ALA A 322 9.49 -3.14 -17.53
C ALA A 322 9.53 -2.76 -19.02
N LYS A 323 9.29 -3.71 -19.93
CA LYS A 323 9.14 -3.38 -21.36
C LYS A 323 7.87 -2.53 -21.57
N PRO A 324 7.90 -1.47 -22.41
CA PRO A 324 6.73 -0.61 -22.65
C PRO A 324 5.45 -1.36 -23.00
N ARG A 325 5.56 -2.44 -23.77
CA ARG A 325 4.42 -3.32 -24.11
C ARG A 325 3.83 -4.01 -22.86
N ASN A 326 4.66 -4.51 -21.96
CA ASN A 326 4.19 -5.17 -20.73
C ASN A 326 3.52 -4.16 -19.80
N MET A 327 4.15 -3.00 -19.57
CA MET A 327 3.58 -1.94 -18.72
C MET A 327 2.22 -1.44 -19.25
N LYS A 328 2.06 -1.30 -20.58
CA LYS A 328 0.77 -0.99 -21.20
C LYS A 328 -0.27 -2.10 -20.99
N ASN A 329 0.15 -3.37 -20.98
CA ASN A 329 -0.73 -4.48 -20.71
C ASN A 329 -1.15 -4.55 -19.24
N LEU A 330 -0.23 -4.30 -18.30
CA LEU A 330 -0.54 -4.22 -16.86
C LEU A 330 -1.55 -3.12 -16.57
N GLU A 331 -1.42 -1.95 -17.21
CA GLU A 331 -2.43 -0.89 -17.10
C GLU A 331 -3.79 -1.32 -17.69
N LYS A 332 -3.80 -2.07 -18.80
CA LYS A 332 -5.05 -2.64 -19.35
C LYS A 332 -5.69 -3.65 -18.39
N VAL A 333 -4.89 -4.47 -17.71
CA VAL A 333 -5.37 -5.39 -16.67
C VAL A 333 -6.02 -4.60 -15.54
N GLY A 334 -5.35 -3.56 -15.03
CA GLY A 334 -5.90 -2.68 -14.00
C GLY A 334 -7.24 -2.04 -14.40
N LYS A 335 -7.36 -1.56 -15.65
CA LYS A 335 -8.65 -1.05 -16.19
C LYS A 335 -9.70 -2.16 -16.34
N GLY A 336 -9.28 -3.35 -16.77
CA GLY A 336 -10.16 -4.51 -16.93
C GLY A 336 -10.72 -5.01 -15.61
N LEU A 337 -9.98 -4.90 -14.50
CA LEU A 337 -10.46 -5.28 -13.17
C LEU A 337 -11.73 -4.51 -12.76
N LEU A 338 -11.87 -3.24 -13.18
CA LEU A 338 -13.02 -2.40 -12.83
C LEU A 338 -14.36 -2.99 -13.32
N THR A 339 -14.36 -3.70 -14.46
CA THR A 339 -15.56 -4.31 -15.02
C THR A 339 -15.77 -5.77 -14.58
N GLN A 340 -14.76 -6.40 -13.98
CA GLN A 340 -14.90 -7.73 -13.40
C GLN A 340 -15.79 -7.69 -12.15
N LYS A 341 -16.48 -8.81 -11.88
CA LYS A 341 -17.20 -9.00 -10.62
C LYS A 341 -16.23 -9.04 -9.45
N VAL A 342 -16.67 -8.49 -8.31
CA VAL A 342 -15.94 -8.62 -7.04
C VAL A 342 -15.79 -10.10 -6.73
N LYS A 343 -14.60 -10.48 -6.30
CA LYS A 343 -14.29 -11.86 -5.90
C LYS A 343 -13.97 -11.92 -4.42
N ARG A 344 -14.43 -12.98 -3.76
CA ARG A 344 -14.05 -13.31 -2.39
C ARG A 344 -13.50 -14.74 -2.36
N MET A 345 -12.56 -15.01 -1.45
CA MET A 345 -11.95 -16.32 -1.33
C MET A 345 -12.84 -17.28 -0.55
N LYS A 346 -13.05 -18.50 -1.06
CA LYS A 346 -13.60 -19.61 -0.25
C LYS A 346 -12.49 -20.18 0.63
N VAL A 347 -12.61 -19.99 1.95
CA VAL A 347 -11.56 -20.38 2.93
C VAL A 347 -11.20 -21.87 2.89
N ASN A 348 -12.15 -22.75 2.55
CA ASN A 348 -11.91 -24.20 2.54
C ASN A 348 -11.28 -24.72 1.25
N THR A 349 -11.45 -24.01 0.13
CA THR A 349 -10.99 -24.48 -1.19
C THR A 349 -9.93 -23.59 -1.82
N PHE A 350 -9.66 -22.42 -1.25
CA PHE A 350 -8.78 -21.39 -1.81
C PHE A 350 -9.14 -21.06 -3.27
N GLN A 351 -10.44 -21.06 -3.57
CA GLN A 351 -10.95 -20.67 -4.88
C GLN A 351 -11.79 -19.39 -4.75
N PRO A 352 -11.57 -18.39 -5.62
CA PRO A 352 -12.39 -17.20 -5.63
C PRO A 352 -13.81 -17.51 -6.12
N PHE A 353 -14.80 -16.85 -5.54
CA PHE A 353 -16.18 -16.84 -6.03
C PHE A 353 -16.64 -15.39 -6.26
N GLU A 354 -17.52 -15.22 -7.23
CA GLU A 354 -18.00 -13.89 -7.64
C GLU A 354 -19.19 -13.44 -6.80
N LEU A 355 -19.20 -12.17 -6.42
CA LEU A 355 -20.35 -11.47 -5.84
C LEU A 355 -21.10 -10.71 -6.94
N ASP A 356 -22.36 -10.39 -6.70
CA ASP A 356 -23.21 -9.73 -7.69
C ASP A 356 -23.02 -8.20 -7.74
N GLN A 357 -21.78 -7.79 -8.00
CA GLN A 357 -21.38 -6.41 -8.23
C GLN A 357 -20.02 -6.36 -8.92
N THR A 358 -19.76 -5.32 -9.71
CA THR A 358 -18.43 -5.09 -10.28
C THR A 358 -17.50 -4.43 -9.28
N ASN A 359 -16.19 -4.52 -9.51
CA ASN A 359 -15.20 -3.80 -8.71
C ASN A 359 -15.40 -2.28 -8.78
N ALA A 360 -15.81 -1.72 -9.93
CA ALA A 360 -16.15 -0.30 -10.04
C ALA A 360 -17.30 0.09 -9.10
N GLN A 361 -18.39 -0.68 -9.11
CA GLN A 361 -19.53 -0.44 -8.21
C GLN A 361 -19.11 -0.55 -6.74
N ALA A 362 -18.28 -1.52 -6.39
CA ALA A 362 -17.77 -1.68 -5.03
C ALA A 362 -16.87 -0.51 -4.60
N LEU A 363 -16.03 0.00 -5.51
CA LEU A 363 -15.19 1.18 -5.29
C LEU A 363 -16.02 2.45 -5.15
N ASP A 364 -17.08 2.63 -5.94
CA ASP A 364 -17.98 3.77 -5.81
C ASP A 364 -18.65 3.75 -4.43
N ARG A 365 -19.12 2.60 -3.97
CA ARG A 365 -19.69 2.45 -2.62
C ARG A 365 -18.66 2.71 -1.52
N LEU A 366 -17.43 2.23 -1.69
CA LEU A 366 -16.34 2.53 -0.78
C LEU A 366 -16.05 4.05 -0.75
N ALA A 367 -16.03 4.72 -1.90
CA ALA A 367 -15.83 6.16 -2.00
C ALA A 367 -16.93 6.93 -1.26
N GLU A 368 -18.19 6.49 -1.34
CA GLU A 368 -19.30 7.06 -0.54
C GLU A 368 -19.04 6.89 0.96
N LYS A 369 -18.66 5.69 1.42
CA LYS A 369 -18.37 5.42 2.84
C LYS A 369 -17.21 6.29 3.34
N LEU A 370 -16.11 6.37 2.60
CA LEU A 370 -14.93 7.18 2.95
C LEU A 370 -15.27 8.68 3.00
N PHE A 371 -16.04 9.17 2.03
CA PHE A 371 -16.46 10.57 2.00
C PHE A 371 -17.40 10.89 3.16
N ALA A 372 -18.42 10.06 3.41
CA ALA A 372 -19.35 10.25 4.52
C ALA A 372 -18.63 10.24 5.88
N GLU A 373 -17.71 9.28 6.09
CA GLU A 373 -16.88 9.19 7.29
C GLU A 373 -16.07 10.47 7.51
N ARG A 374 -15.39 10.97 6.46
CA ARG A 374 -14.63 12.23 6.53
C ARG A 374 -15.52 13.42 6.89
N GLN A 375 -16.68 13.56 6.26
CA GLN A 375 -17.62 14.65 6.56
C GLN A 375 -18.15 14.59 8.00
N LEU A 376 -18.47 13.39 8.48
CA LEU A 376 -18.89 13.15 9.86
C LEU A 376 -17.82 13.62 10.85
N ARG A 377 -16.57 13.23 10.62
CA ARG A 377 -15.43 13.58 11.46
C ARG A 377 -15.15 15.09 11.47
N LEU A 378 -15.18 15.73 10.30
CA LEU A 378 -14.99 17.19 10.18
C LEU A 378 -16.09 17.95 10.95
N LYS A 379 -17.34 17.52 10.81
CA LYS A 379 -18.48 18.11 11.53
C LYS A 379 -18.33 17.95 13.05
N ARG A 380 -18.03 16.74 13.54
CA ARG A 380 -17.88 16.46 14.97
C ARG A 380 -16.70 17.24 15.59
N LYS A 381 -15.55 17.30 14.90
CA LYS A 381 -14.41 18.11 15.35
C LYS A 381 -14.75 19.61 15.43
N SER A 382 -15.43 20.15 14.42
CA SER A 382 -15.86 21.56 14.43
C SER A 382 -16.85 21.87 15.57
N MET A 383 -17.71 20.92 15.94
CA MET A 383 -18.64 21.08 17.07
C MET A 383 -17.91 21.14 18.42
N GLU A 384 -16.88 20.33 18.61
CA GLU A 384 -16.04 20.35 19.82
C GLU A 384 -15.28 21.68 19.95
N GLU A 385 -14.65 22.15 18.87
CA GLU A 385 -13.97 23.45 18.83
C GLU A 385 -14.91 24.62 19.12
N GLY A 386 -16.20 24.48 18.80
CA GLY A 386 -17.27 25.44 19.10
C GLY A 386 -17.86 25.36 20.51
N GLY A 387 -17.31 24.53 21.41
CA GLY A 387 -17.76 24.41 22.80
C GLY A 387 -19.09 23.67 22.99
N ARG A 388 -19.54 22.90 22.00
CA ARG A 388 -20.72 22.02 22.14
C ARG A 388 -20.24 20.63 22.55
N PRO A 389 -20.62 20.11 23.73
CA PRO A 389 -20.10 18.84 24.22
C PRO A 389 -20.49 17.68 23.29
N PHE A 390 -19.52 16.79 23.09
CA PHE A 390 -19.71 15.51 22.42
C PHE A 390 -20.53 14.61 23.34
N ILE A 391 -21.74 14.21 22.93
CA ILE A 391 -22.48 13.15 23.60
C ILE A 391 -22.01 11.85 22.95
N GLU A 392 -21.13 11.11 23.63
CA GLU A 392 -20.94 9.69 23.36
C GLU A 392 -22.27 8.99 23.62
N THR A 393 -23.02 8.67 22.57
CA THR A 393 -24.05 7.62 22.68
C THR A 393 -23.31 6.29 22.85
N ILE A 394 -23.34 5.81 24.10
CA ILE A 394 -22.87 4.51 24.57
C ILE A 394 -23.46 3.38 23.74
#